data_AF-A0A9E4G9G6-F1
#
_entry.id   AF-A0A9E4G9G6-F1
#
_cell.length_a   1.000
_cell.length_b   1.000
_cell.length_c   1.000
_cell.angle_alpha   90.00
_cell.angle_beta   90.00
_cell.angle_gamma   90.00
#
_symmetry.space_group_name_H-M   'P 1'
#
loop_
_entity.id
_entity.type
_entity.pdbx_description
1 polymer ?
#
loop_
_entity_poly.entity_id
_entity_poly.type
_entity_poly.pdbx_seq_one_letter_code
_entity_poly.pdbx_strand_id
1 'polypeptide(L)'
;MQAIQLFDRGDFDAVLVSPSPAVKLVDNAPGKYKVLFFPDDEVAKMLGVENMYLIFVAHKDWLEANPGLAPKLLATMNDVQAYIDGNPDEAQAILAPKTTITGGMGSGGASMEPLMFEKMYRDGFFGRKIRWLGIPVAEVKEQLKNEFELYKDVGMIEKIPDDGIFWNE
;
A
#
# COMPACT_ATOMS: atom_id res chain seq x y z
N MET A 1 -4.18 -0.32 16.96
CA MET A 1 -3.78 -1.43 17.85
C MET A 1 -4.97 -2.04 18.60
N GLN A 2 -5.94 -1.24 19.03
CA GLN A 2 -7.09 -1.73 19.81
C GLN A 2 -7.95 -2.78 19.08
N ALA A 3 -8.27 -2.58 17.79
CA ALA A 3 -9.15 -3.49 17.04
C ALA A 3 -8.64 -4.95 16.96
N ILE A 4 -7.33 -5.16 16.78
CA ILE A 4 -6.73 -6.51 16.72
C ILE A 4 -6.76 -7.18 18.10
N GLN A 5 -6.52 -6.43 19.17
CA GLN A 5 -6.57 -6.97 20.53
C GLN A 5 -7.99 -7.37 20.93
N LEU A 6 -8.98 -6.54 20.57
CA LEU A 6 -10.40 -6.84 20.79
C LEU A 6 -10.83 -8.06 19.95
N PHE A 7 -10.37 -8.16 18.71
CA PHE A 7 -10.59 -9.32 17.85
C PHE A 7 -9.98 -10.62 18.43
N ASP A 8 -8.71 -10.59 18.86
CA ASP A 8 -8.04 -11.77 19.43
C ASP A 8 -8.68 -12.25 20.75
N ARG A 9 -9.28 -11.32 21.52
CA ARG A 9 -10.07 -11.61 22.72
C ARG A 9 -11.46 -12.18 22.42
N GLY A 10 -11.92 -12.09 21.17
CA GLY A 10 -13.24 -12.55 20.75
C GLY A 10 -14.37 -11.52 20.95
N ASP A 11 -14.04 -10.23 21.08
CA ASP A 11 -15.08 -9.19 21.12
C ASP A 11 -15.69 -8.92 19.73
N PHE A 12 -15.00 -9.33 18.66
CA PHE A 12 -15.46 -9.25 17.28
C PHE A 12 -15.25 -10.59 16.58
N ASP A 13 -16.17 -10.95 15.69
CA ASP A 13 -16.05 -12.16 14.85
C ASP A 13 -15.14 -11.94 13.63
N ALA A 14 -14.91 -10.68 13.24
CA ALA A 14 -14.07 -10.30 12.11
C ALA A 14 -13.46 -8.90 12.31
N VAL A 15 -12.32 -8.64 11.64
CA VAL A 15 -11.64 -7.33 11.68
C VAL A 15 -11.05 -6.98 10.32
N LEU A 16 -11.22 -5.73 9.89
CA LEU A 16 -10.49 -5.18 8.74
C LEU A 16 -9.13 -4.67 9.21
N VAL A 17 -8.06 -5.18 8.61
CA VAL A 17 -6.69 -4.82 8.96
C VAL A 17 -5.83 -4.72 7.70
N SER A 18 -4.76 -3.93 7.76
CA SER A 18 -3.75 -3.90 6.70
C SER A 18 -3.09 -5.28 6.52
N PRO A 19 -2.38 -5.52 5.39
CA PRO A 19 -1.74 -6.82 5.14
C PRO A 19 -0.76 -7.28 6.23
N SER A 20 0.02 -6.35 6.81
CA SER A 20 1.00 -6.70 7.85
C SER A 20 0.41 -7.37 9.09
N PRO A 21 -0.62 -6.79 9.73
CA PRO A 21 -1.29 -7.45 10.84
C PRO A 21 -2.02 -8.74 10.44
N ALA A 22 -2.55 -8.85 9.21
CA ALA A 22 -3.15 -10.10 8.73
C ALA A 22 -2.11 -11.24 8.63
N VAL A 23 -0.94 -10.97 8.06
CA VAL A 23 0.19 -11.92 8.00
C VAL A 23 0.54 -12.40 9.40
N LYS A 24 0.75 -11.47 10.35
CA LYS A 24 1.12 -11.82 11.73
C LYS A 24 0.07 -12.67 12.43
N LEU A 25 -1.22 -12.37 12.25
CA LEU A 25 -2.30 -13.17 12.85
C LEU A 25 -2.26 -14.61 12.35
N VAL A 26 -2.21 -14.80 11.02
CA VAL A 26 -2.24 -16.13 10.40
C VAL A 26 -0.96 -16.92 10.69
N ASP A 27 0.20 -16.26 10.71
CA ASP A 27 1.51 -16.90 10.92
C ASP A 27 1.76 -17.26 12.39
N ASN A 28 1.41 -16.36 13.34
CA ASN A 28 1.63 -16.60 14.77
C ASN A 28 0.62 -17.58 15.39
N ALA A 29 -0.57 -17.74 14.80
CA ALA A 29 -1.58 -18.67 15.28
C ALA A 29 -2.18 -19.49 14.11
N PRO A 30 -1.40 -20.43 13.53
CA PRO A 30 -1.85 -21.23 12.39
C PRO A 30 -3.17 -21.95 12.69
N GLY A 31 -4.15 -21.77 11.82
CA GLY A 31 -5.48 -22.40 11.95
C GLY A 31 -6.47 -21.67 12.87
N LYS A 32 -6.03 -20.70 13.70
CA LYS A 32 -6.95 -19.87 14.51
C LYS A 32 -7.70 -18.86 13.65
N TYR A 33 -7.00 -18.26 12.68
CA TYR A 33 -7.53 -17.18 11.84
C TYR A 33 -7.62 -17.59 10.38
N LYS A 34 -8.64 -17.07 9.69
CA LYS A 34 -8.81 -17.20 8.24
C LYS A 34 -8.97 -15.84 7.61
N VAL A 35 -8.29 -15.62 6.48
CA VAL A 35 -8.53 -14.44 5.63
C VAL A 35 -9.80 -14.70 4.83
N LEU A 36 -10.78 -13.80 4.93
CA LEU A 36 -12.07 -13.94 4.25
C LEU A 36 -11.97 -13.46 2.79
N PHE A 37 -11.48 -12.24 2.59
CA PHE A 37 -11.25 -11.63 1.28
C PHE A 37 -10.30 -10.43 1.42
N PHE A 38 -9.89 -9.87 0.28
CA PHE A 38 -9.06 -8.69 0.16
C PHE A 38 -9.93 -7.59 -0.48
N PRO A 39 -10.36 -6.57 0.29
CA PRO A 39 -11.30 -5.56 -0.22
C PRO A 39 -10.80 -4.82 -1.47
N ASP A 40 -9.49 -4.63 -1.56
CA ASP A 40 -8.81 -4.04 -2.71
C ASP A 40 -9.01 -4.83 -4.00
N ASP A 41 -9.07 -6.17 -3.96
CA ASP A 41 -9.38 -6.98 -5.14
C ASP A 41 -10.82 -6.75 -5.62
N GLU A 42 -11.76 -6.62 -4.69
CA GLU A 42 -13.16 -6.40 -5.04
C GLU A 42 -13.36 -5.01 -5.63
N VAL A 43 -12.68 -4.00 -5.08
CA VAL A 43 -12.69 -2.64 -5.66
C VAL A 43 -12.00 -2.62 -7.02
N ALA A 44 -10.84 -3.27 -7.17
CA ALA A 44 -10.16 -3.38 -8.46
C ALA A 44 -11.06 -4.01 -9.54
N LYS A 45 -11.75 -5.11 -9.21
CA LYS A 45 -12.74 -5.73 -10.10
C LYS A 45 -13.88 -4.78 -10.47
N MET A 46 -14.44 -4.05 -9.49
CA MET A 46 -15.51 -3.09 -9.73
C MET A 46 -15.07 -1.95 -10.66
N LEU A 47 -13.82 -1.51 -10.55
CA LEU A 47 -13.24 -0.46 -11.39
C LEU A 47 -12.67 -0.98 -12.72
N GLY A 48 -12.68 -2.31 -12.95
CA GLY A 48 -12.14 -2.93 -14.16
C GLY A 48 -10.62 -2.80 -14.29
N VAL A 49 -9.91 -2.74 -13.17
CA VAL A 49 -8.46 -2.49 -13.11
C VAL A 49 -7.75 -3.69 -12.49
N GLU A 50 -6.48 -3.88 -12.83
CA GLU A 50 -5.71 -5.03 -12.33
C GLU A 50 -5.31 -4.88 -10.86
N ASN A 51 -5.01 -3.64 -10.42
CA ASN A 51 -4.50 -3.37 -9.08
C ASN A 51 -5.04 -2.04 -8.54
N MET A 52 -5.22 -1.98 -7.22
CA MET A 52 -5.39 -0.72 -6.49
C MET A 52 -4.02 -0.11 -6.22
N TYR A 53 -3.92 1.22 -6.38
CA TYR A 53 -2.68 1.96 -6.16
C TYR A 53 -2.70 2.74 -4.85
N LEU A 54 -1.53 2.91 -4.25
CA LEU A 54 -1.33 3.93 -3.21
C LEU A 54 -0.90 5.24 -3.89
N ILE A 55 -1.52 6.35 -3.48
CA ILE A 55 -1.27 7.67 -4.06
C ILE A 55 -0.20 8.38 -3.25
N PHE A 56 0.88 8.81 -3.91
CA PHE A 56 1.85 9.76 -3.35
C PHE A 56 1.38 11.19 -3.63
N VAL A 57 1.29 12.00 -2.57
CA VAL A 57 0.88 13.40 -2.68
C VAL A 57 2.02 14.29 -2.22
N ALA A 58 2.28 15.35 -2.97
CA ALA A 58 3.25 16.39 -2.63
C ALA A 58 2.56 17.76 -2.60
N HIS A 59 3.14 18.69 -1.84
CA HIS A 59 2.70 20.07 -1.87
C HIS A 59 2.98 20.69 -3.26
N LYS A 60 2.02 21.46 -3.78
CA LYS A 60 2.11 22.07 -5.11
C LYS A 60 3.29 23.02 -5.26
N ASP A 61 3.51 23.89 -4.28
CA ASP A 61 4.62 24.85 -4.25
C ASP A 61 5.99 24.15 -4.21
N TRP A 62 6.09 23.00 -3.53
CA TRP A 62 7.28 22.17 -3.56
C TRP A 62 7.54 21.60 -4.95
N LEU A 63 6.51 21.11 -5.65
CA LEU A 63 6.66 20.62 -7.03
C LEU A 63 7.13 21.72 -7.96
N GLU A 64 6.53 22.91 -7.88
CA GLU A 64 6.89 24.08 -8.69
C GLU A 64 8.33 24.55 -8.42
N ALA A 65 8.78 24.50 -7.16
CA ALA A 65 10.15 24.83 -6.78
C ALA A 65 11.17 23.74 -7.15
N ASN A 66 10.72 22.51 -7.43
CA ASN A 66 11.58 21.33 -7.62
C ASN A 66 11.15 20.46 -8.83
N PRO A 67 11.05 21.02 -10.06
CA PRO A 67 10.49 20.31 -11.21
C PRO A 67 11.25 19.01 -11.56
N GLY A 68 12.55 18.95 -11.26
CA GLY A 68 13.36 17.76 -11.51
C GLY A 68 13.30 16.67 -10.43
N LEU A 69 12.61 16.87 -9.30
CA LEU A 69 12.61 15.90 -8.19
C LEU A 69 11.48 14.89 -8.28
N ALA A 70 10.29 15.28 -8.73
CA ALA A 70 9.17 14.34 -8.88
C ALA A 70 9.47 13.20 -9.88
N PRO A 71 10.02 13.46 -11.09
CA PRO A 71 10.45 12.37 -11.98
C PRO A 71 11.51 11.47 -11.35
N LYS A 72 12.48 12.04 -10.61
CA LYS A 72 13.52 11.28 -9.92
C LYS A 72 12.93 10.40 -8.81
N LEU A 73 11.93 10.88 -8.08
CA LEU A 73 11.25 10.11 -7.06
C LEU A 73 10.55 8.90 -7.68
N LEU A 74 9.81 9.08 -8.77
CA LEU A 74 9.17 7.98 -9.50
C LEU A 74 10.19 6.96 -9.99
N ALA A 75 11.28 7.40 -10.62
CA ALA A 75 12.36 6.53 -11.05
C ALA A 75 12.98 5.74 -9.88
N THR A 76 13.22 6.42 -8.75
CA THR A 76 13.79 5.78 -7.55
C THR A 76 12.91 4.65 -7.03
N MET A 77 11.58 4.77 -7.09
CA MET A 77 10.67 3.70 -6.68
C MET A 77 10.87 2.44 -7.53
N ASN A 78 11.02 2.62 -8.84
CA ASN A 78 11.28 1.52 -9.78
C ASN A 78 12.67 0.91 -9.55
N ASP A 79 13.69 1.74 -9.30
CA ASP A 79 15.04 1.27 -8.96
C ASP A 79 15.06 0.47 -7.66
N VAL A 80 14.31 0.92 -6.65
CA VAL A 80 14.14 0.20 -5.37
C VAL A 80 13.51 -1.17 -5.61
N GLN A 81 12.46 -1.26 -6.43
CA GLN A 81 11.84 -2.55 -6.75
C GLN A 81 12.79 -3.47 -7.51
N ALA A 82 13.50 -2.96 -8.52
CA ALA A 82 14.50 -3.73 -9.26
C ALA A 82 15.60 -4.25 -8.34
N TYR A 83 16.04 -3.43 -7.37
CA TYR A 83 17.03 -3.83 -6.39
C TYR A 83 16.50 -4.92 -5.43
N ILE A 84 15.26 -4.80 -4.95
CA ILE A 84 14.60 -5.82 -4.12
C ILE A 84 14.53 -7.16 -4.88
N ASP A 85 14.12 -7.12 -6.14
CA ASP A 85 13.97 -8.33 -6.97
C ASP A 85 15.33 -8.99 -7.27
N GLY A 86 16.39 -8.19 -7.48
CA GLY A 86 17.73 -8.69 -7.76
C GLY A 86 18.57 -9.09 -6.53
N ASN A 87 18.31 -8.48 -5.38
CA ASN A 87 19.14 -8.62 -4.16
C ASN A 87 18.26 -8.80 -2.90
N PRO A 88 17.38 -9.81 -2.84
CA PRO A 88 16.35 -9.89 -1.81
C PRO A 88 16.91 -9.95 -0.38
N ASP A 89 17.99 -10.70 -0.15
CA ASP A 89 18.59 -10.83 1.19
C ASP A 89 19.26 -9.53 1.67
N GLU A 90 19.96 -8.84 0.76
CA GLU A 90 20.57 -7.54 1.06
C GLU A 90 19.52 -6.46 1.26
N ALA A 91 18.48 -6.44 0.41
CA ALA A 91 17.34 -5.55 0.55
C ALA A 91 16.61 -5.77 1.88
N GLN A 92 16.40 -7.02 2.30
CA GLN A 92 15.84 -7.34 3.61
C GLN A 92 16.70 -6.77 4.74
N ALA A 93 18.02 -6.89 4.65
CA ALA A 93 18.93 -6.35 5.66
C ALA A 93 18.93 -4.81 5.71
N ILE A 94 18.82 -4.13 4.57
CA ILE A 94 18.72 -2.66 4.49
C ILE A 94 17.40 -2.17 5.08
N LEU A 95 16.30 -2.84 4.73
CA LEU A 95 14.95 -2.48 5.14
C LEU A 95 14.61 -2.98 6.55
N ALA A 96 15.40 -3.89 7.13
CA ALA A 96 15.19 -4.36 8.49
C ALA A 96 15.08 -3.16 9.46
N PRO A 97 14.19 -3.20 10.47
CA PRO A 97 13.93 -2.05 11.31
C PRO A 97 15.21 -1.64 12.06
N LYS A 98 15.77 -0.48 11.74
CA LYS A 98 16.98 0.03 12.40
C LYS A 98 16.69 0.62 13.79
N THR A 99 15.42 0.86 14.12
CA THR A 99 14.98 1.29 15.45
C THR A 99 13.67 0.60 15.83
N THR A 100 13.51 0.28 17.12
CA THR A 100 12.31 -0.26 17.76
C THR A 100 11.21 0.80 17.86
N ILE A 101 10.79 1.40 16.74
CA ILE A 101 9.51 2.11 16.70
C ILE A 101 8.41 1.04 16.55
N THR A 102 8.20 0.30 17.64
CA THR A 102 7.02 -0.54 17.83
C THR A 102 5.86 0.38 18.15
N GLY A 103 5.28 1.01 17.13
CA GLY A 103 4.28 2.04 17.37
C GLY A 103 3.64 2.65 16.14
N GLY A 104 3.28 1.84 15.14
CA GLY A 104 2.46 2.34 14.04
C GLY A 104 2.62 1.55 12.75
N MET A 105 1.80 0.52 12.58
CA MET A 105 1.38 0.11 11.24
C MET A 105 0.59 1.31 10.69
N GLY A 106 1.26 2.21 9.95
CA GLY A 106 0.62 3.44 9.46
C GLY A 106 1.54 4.64 9.19
N SER A 107 2.81 4.63 9.55
CA SER A 107 3.76 5.66 9.09
C SER A 107 4.55 5.11 7.91
N GLY A 108 4.46 5.76 6.74
CA GLY A 108 5.16 5.40 5.50
C GLY A 108 6.69 5.45 5.60
N GLY A 109 7.28 4.64 6.46
CA GLY A 109 8.71 4.48 6.65
C GLY A 109 9.21 3.19 5.97
N ALA A 110 10.42 3.27 5.42
CA ALA A 110 11.11 2.19 4.71
C ALA A 110 11.57 1.02 5.61
N SER A 111 11.19 1.00 6.90
CA SER A 111 11.54 -0.09 7.83
C SER A 111 10.51 -1.22 7.78
N MET A 112 10.97 -2.45 7.66
CA MET A 112 10.14 -3.63 7.42
C MET A 112 10.65 -4.83 8.21
N GLU A 113 9.78 -5.43 9.01
CA GLU A 113 10.13 -6.63 9.76
C GLU A 113 10.46 -7.80 8.81
N PRO A 114 11.38 -8.71 9.19
CA PRO A 114 11.81 -9.81 8.32
C PRO A 114 10.65 -10.68 7.80
N LEU A 115 9.70 -11.03 8.68
CA LEU A 115 8.49 -11.78 8.31
C LEU A 115 7.66 -11.03 7.26
N MET A 116 7.59 -9.71 7.36
CA MET A 116 6.85 -8.90 6.38
C MET A 116 7.54 -8.86 5.03
N PHE A 117 8.86 -8.72 5.02
CA PHE A 117 9.64 -8.77 3.78
C PHE A 117 9.47 -10.13 3.09
N GLU A 118 9.63 -11.21 3.84
CA GLU A 118 9.45 -12.58 3.35
C GLU A 118 8.04 -12.79 2.78
N LYS A 119 7.00 -12.52 3.58
CA LYS A 119 5.63 -12.84 3.19
C LYS A 119 5.03 -11.87 2.18
N MET A 120 5.43 -10.60 2.14
CA MET A 120 4.79 -9.62 1.24
C MET A 120 5.64 -9.23 0.04
N TYR A 121 6.96 -9.40 0.07
CA TYR A 121 7.84 -8.98 -1.02
C TYR A 121 8.50 -10.16 -1.72
N ARG A 122 9.03 -11.13 -0.95
CA ARG A 122 9.76 -12.26 -1.52
C ARG A 122 8.85 -13.40 -1.97
N ASP A 123 8.05 -13.95 -1.08
CA ASP A 123 7.30 -15.18 -1.32
C ASP A 123 5.86 -14.89 -1.75
N GLY A 124 5.28 -13.82 -1.18
CA GLY A 124 3.90 -13.42 -1.38
C GLY A 124 2.94 -14.05 -0.36
N PHE A 125 1.86 -13.34 -0.07
CA PHE A 125 0.83 -13.71 0.89
C PHE A 125 -0.46 -13.96 0.14
N PHE A 126 -0.95 -15.22 0.15
CA PHE A 126 -2.08 -15.65 -0.68
C PHE A 126 -1.89 -15.30 -2.17
N GLY A 127 -0.66 -15.46 -2.69
CA GLY A 127 -0.31 -15.15 -4.08
C GLY A 127 -0.09 -13.67 -4.39
N ARG A 128 -0.23 -12.77 -3.39
CA ARG A 128 -0.03 -11.32 -3.56
C ARG A 128 1.36 -10.89 -3.10
N LYS A 129 1.97 -9.99 -3.86
CA LYS A 129 3.20 -9.31 -3.47
C LYS A 129 3.00 -7.80 -3.52
N ILE A 130 3.58 -7.09 -2.58
CA ILE A 130 3.70 -5.64 -2.64
C ILE A 130 4.85 -5.32 -3.58
N ARG A 131 4.62 -4.38 -4.50
CA ARG A 131 5.66 -3.83 -5.37
C ARG A 131 5.72 -2.32 -5.23
N TRP A 132 6.94 -1.79 -5.27
CA TRP A 132 7.20 -0.36 -5.31
C TRP A 132 7.24 0.05 -6.79
N LEU A 133 6.19 0.73 -7.26
CA LEU A 133 6.11 1.17 -8.65
C LEU A 133 5.92 2.68 -8.67
N GLY A 134 6.83 3.38 -9.34
CA GLY A 134 6.68 4.79 -9.64
C GLY A 134 5.93 4.94 -10.95
N ILE A 135 4.60 5.06 -10.87
CA ILE A 135 3.74 5.29 -12.03
C ILE A 135 3.28 6.75 -12.00
N PRO A 136 3.53 7.55 -13.05
CA PRO A 136 2.98 8.89 -13.17
C PRO A 136 1.46 8.86 -13.07
N VAL A 137 0.88 9.78 -12.29
CA VAL A 137 -0.57 9.82 -12.09
C VAL A 137 -1.34 10.05 -13.42
N ALA A 138 -0.69 10.69 -14.40
CA ALA A 138 -1.21 10.86 -15.75
C ALA A 138 -1.51 9.52 -16.47
N GLU A 139 -0.73 8.47 -16.20
CA GLU A 139 -0.91 7.15 -16.83
C GLU A 139 -2.11 6.39 -16.26
N VAL A 140 -2.49 6.68 -15.01
CA VAL A 140 -3.60 6.03 -14.28
C VAL A 140 -4.78 6.98 -14.03
N LYS A 141 -4.79 8.14 -14.69
CA LYS A 141 -5.76 9.21 -14.44
C LYS A 141 -7.20 8.78 -14.61
N GLU A 142 -7.51 8.06 -15.69
CA GLU A 142 -8.88 7.60 -15.96
C GLU A 142 -9.35 6.54 -14.95
N GLN A 143 -8.43 5.68 -14.49
CA GLN A 143 -8.73 4.75 -13.39
C GLN A 143 -9.06 5.50 -12.10
N LEU A 144 -8.28 6.53 -11.74
CA LEU A 144 -8.54 7.33 -10.54
C LEU A 144 -9.86 8.11 -10.64
N LYS A 145 -10.24 8.55 -11.84
CA LYS A 145 -11.56 9.17 -12.07
C LYS A 145 -12.70 8.18 -11.85
N ASN A 146 -12.57 6.95 -12.34
CA ASN A 146 -13.56 5.90 -12.09
C ASN A 146 -13.67 5.59 -10.58
N GLU A 147 -12.55 5.60 -9.87
CA GLU A 147 -12.52 5.46 -8.41
C GLU A 147 -13.25 6.61 -7.71
N PHE A 148 -13.05 7.86 -8.15
CA PHE A 148 -13.78 9.01 -7.62
C PHE A 148 -15.29 8.98 -7.92
N GLU A 149 -15.71 8.50 -9.10
CA GLU A 149 -17.13 8.27 -9.38
C GLU A 149 -17.71 7.23 -8.42
N LEU A 150 -17.01 6.12 -8.18
CA LEU A 150 -17.45 5.13 -7.18
C LEU A 150 -17.61 5.78 -5.79
N TYR A 151 -16.63 6.58 -5.35
CA TYR A 151 -16.71 7.28 -4.07
C TYR A 151 -17.86 8.28 -3.99
N LYS A 152 -18.18 8.95 -5.09
CA LYS A 152 -19.33 9.85 -5.17
C LYS A 152 -20.64 9.07 -5.11
N ASP A 153 -20.75 7.97 -5.84
CA ASP A 153 -21.95 7.14 -5.89
C ASP A 153 -22.30 6.50 -4.54
N VAL A 154 -21.28 6.17 -3.73
CA VAL A 154 -21.49 5.67 -2.35
C VAL A 154 -21.56 6.80 -1.30
N GLY A 155 -21.52 8.06 -1.71
CA GLY A 155 -21.65 9.22 -0.83
C GLY A 155 -20.43 9.51 0.05
N MET A 156 -19.25 9.00 -0.31
CA MET A 156 -17.98 9.32 0.39
C MET A 156 -17.45 10.71 0.00
N ILE A 157 -17.73 11.18 -1.21
CA ILE A 157 -17.42 12.54 -1.66
C ILE A 157 -18.64 13.19 -2.30
N GLU A 158 -18.78 14.50 -2.13
CA GLU A 158 -19.91 15.25 -2.71
C GLU A 158 -19.72 15.57 -4.20
N LYS A 159 -18.46 15.73 -4.63
CA LYS A 159 -18.09 16.08 -5.99
C LYS A 159 -16.74 15.50 -6.35
N ILE A 160 -16.55 15.26 -7.64
CA ILE A 160 -15.29 14.79 -8.19
C ILE A 160 -14.33 15.97 -8.31
N PRO A 161 -13.07 15.83 -7.86
CA PRO A 161 -12.04 16.85 -8.04
C PRO A 161 -11.82 17.20 -9.52
N ASP A 162 -11.43 18.44 -9.80
CA ASP A 162 -10.96 18.81 -11.13
C ASP A 162 -9.57 18.22 -11.44
N ASP A 163 -9.16 18.28 -12.71
CA ASP A 163 -7.89 17.72 -13.16
C ASP A 163 -6.64 18.41 -12.56
N GLY A 164 -6.81 19.53 -11.85
CA GLY A 164 -5.72 20.28 -11.22
C GLY A 164 -5.08 19.56 -10.03
N ILE A 165 -5.69 18.47 -9.53
CA ILE A 165 -5.09 17.60 -8.52
C ILE A 165 -4.00 16.68 -9.09
N PHE A 166 -3.99 16.48 -10.41
CA PHE A 166 -3.03 15.62 -11.08
C PHE A 166 -1.80 16.42 -11.48
N TRP A 167 -0.64 15.93 -11.07
CA TRP A 167 0.64 16.44 -11.56
C TRP A 167 0.85 15.97 -13.01
N ASN A 168 1.19 16.90 -13.91
CA ASN A 168 1.13 16.72 -15.36
C ASN A 168 2.51 16.81 -16.06
N GLU A 169 3.62 16.66 -15.35
CA GLU A 169 4.97 16.65 -15.95
C GLU A 169 5.58 15.26 -16.04
#